data_AF-D9W632-F1
#
_entry.id   AF-D9W632-F1
#
_cell.length_a   1.000
_cell.length_b   1.000
_cell.length_c   1.000
_cell.angle_alpha   90.00
_cell.angle_beta   90.00
_cell.angle_gamma   90.00
#
_symmetry.space_group_name_H-M   'P 1'
#
loop_
_entity.id
_entity.type
_entity.pdbx_description
1 polymer ?
#
loop_
_entity_poly.entity_id
_entity_poly.type
_entity_poly.pdbx_seq_one_letter_code
_entity_poly.pdbx_strand_id
1 'polypeptide(L)'
;MFNRLVTRDFERSRRDAAVRRGVRAWSACLRAEGLRHTDPLSVADKPVWARSSRPSPEEIRTAVADVRCKGRTRLAEIWRTAEARLQTETIRTHARSFRALKAAKQHWLRAADRVLARRDADR
;
A
#
# COMPACT_ATOMS: atom_id res chain seq x y z
N MET A 1 -6.04 -9.52 -15.62
CA MET A 1 -4.66 -10.06 -15.50
C MET A 1 -3.80 -9.22 -14.57
N PHE A 2 -3.52 -7.94 -14.87
CA PHE A 2 -2.64 -7.08 -14.06
C PHE A 2 -3.06 -6.98 -12.58
N ASN A 3 -4.33 -6.67 -12.29
CA ASN A 3 -4.83 -6.58 -10.91
C ASN A 3 -4.60 -7.89 -10.11
N ARG A 4 -4.73 -9.05 -10.76
CA ARG A 4 -4.45 -10.35 -10.14
C ARG A 4 -2.98 -10.50 -9.76
N LEU A 5 -2.05 -10.02 -10.60
CA LEU A 5 -0.62 -10.06 -10.32
C LEU A 5 -0.25 -9.16 -9.13
N VAL A 6 -0.82 -7.96 -9.09
CA VAL A 6 -0.63 -7.01 -7.96
C VAL A 6 -1.11 -7.64 -6.66
N THR A 7 -2.35 -8.13 -6.60
CA THR A 7 -2.90 -8.79 -5.40
C THR A 7 -2.04 -9.99 -4.98
N ARG A 8 -1.60 -10.82 -5.93
CA ARG A 8 -0.78 -11.98 -5.62
C ARG A 8 0.57 -11.60 -5.01
N ASP A 9 1.26 -10.61 -5.58
CA ASP A 9 2.59 -10.20 -5.09
C ASP A 9 2.48 -9.52 -3.72
N PHE A 10 1.42 -8.74 -3.48
CA PHE A 10 1.08 -8.24 -2.16
C PHE A 10 0.85 -9.39 -1.15
N GLU A 11 0.03 -10.37 -1.49
CA GLU A 11 -0.20 -11.55 -0.62
C GLU A 11 1.06 -12.37 -0.36
N ARG A 12 1.97 -12.48 -1.34
CA ARG A 12 3.29 -13.11 -1.15
C ARG A 12 4.16 -12.28 -0.21
N SER A 13 4.16 -10.95 -0.34
CA SER A 13 4.95 -10.07 0.51
C SER A 13 4.53 -10.15 1.98
N ARG A 14 3.23 -10.31 2.28
CA ARG A 14 2.71 -10.55 3.64
C ARG A 14 3.32 -11.77 4.32
N ARG A 15 3.70 -12.78 3.52
CA ARG A 15 4.27 -14.04 3.99
C ARG A 15 5.79 -14.02 4.07
N ASP A 16 6.44 -12.98 3.54
CA ASP A 16 7.89 -12.83 3.59
C ASP A 16 8.38 -12.82 5.05
N ALA A 17 9.48 -13.52 5.32
CA ALA A 17 9.96 -13.72 6.68
C ALA A 17 10.38 -12.39 7.35
N ALA A 18 10.93 -11.44 6.60
CA ALA A 18 11.29 -10.13 7.12
C ALA A 18 10.03 -9.30 7.45
N VAL A 19 9.02 -9.35 6.60
CA VAL A 19 7.72 -8.70 6.85
C VAL A 19 7.06 -9.26 8.10
N ARG A 20 6.97 -10.59 8.23
CA ARG A 20 6.39 -11.23 9.42
C ARG A 20 7.14 -10.86 10.71
N ARG A 21 8.48 -10.71 10.65
CA ARG A 21 9.28 -10.22 11.78
C ARG A 21 8.94 -8.76 12.11
N GLY A 22 8.89 -7.89 11.10
CA GLY A 22 8.50 -6.49 11.26
C GLY A 22 7.11 -6.33 11.87
N VAL A 23 6.13 -7.12 11.41
CA VAL A 23 4.76 -7.13 11.96
C VAL A 23 4.77 -7.51 13.45
N ARG A 24 5.54 -8.54 13.85
CA ARG A 24 5.66 -8.91 15.27
C ARG A 24 6.29 -7.80 16.11
N ALA A 25 7.32 -7.13 15.60
CA ALA A 25 7.96 -6.01 16.27
C ALA A 25 7.01 -4.81 16.42
N TRP A 26 6.28 -4.47 15.35
CA TRP A 26 5.26 -3.42 15.37
C TRP A 26 4.14 -3.73 16.38
N SER A 27 3.66 -4.98 16.39
CA SER A 27 2.64 -5.46 17.33
C SER A 27 3.13 -5.37 18.78
N ALA A 28 4.42 -5.67 19.03
CA ALA A 28 5.04 -5.50 20.34
C ALA A 28 5.12 -4.02 20.76
N CYS A 29 5.46 -3.13 19.83
CA CYS A 29 5.45 -1.68 20.06
C CYS A 29 4.05 -1.19 20.43
N LEU A 30 3.01 -1.58 19.69
CA LEU A 30 1.64 -1.20 20.04
C LEU A 30 1.21 -1.71 21.42
N ARG A 31 1.62 -2.93 21.79
CA ARG A 31 1.33 -3.47 23.13
C ARG A 31 1.95 -2.64 24.25
N ALA A 32 3.15 -2.11 24.05
CA ALA A 32 3.79 -1.20 25.00
C ALA A 32 3.02 0.13 25.17
N GLU A 33 2.19 0.48 24.19
CA GLU A 33 1.34 1.67 24.16
C GLU A 33 -0.11 1.37 24.59
N GLY A 34 -0.35 0.16 25.13
CA GLY A 34 -1.68 -0.29 25.58
C GLY A 34 -2.61 -0.74 24.46
N LEU A 35 -2.13 -0.85 23.21
CA LEU A 35 -2.93 -1.24 22.04
C LEU A 35 -2.61 -2.67 21.60
N ARG A 36 -3.64 -3.46 21.24
CA ARG A 36 -3.45 -4.85 20.80
C ARG A 36 -3.90 -5.05 19.36
N HIS A 37 -2.93 -5.07 18.45
CA HIS A 37 -3.14 -5.39 17.04
C HIS A 37 -2.07 -6.35 16.52
N THR A 38 -2.49 -7.35 15.75
CA THR A 38 -1.62 -8.39 15.17
C THR A 38 -1.48 -8.28 13.66
N ASP A 39 -2.39 -7.54 13.01
CA ASP A 39 -2.35 -7.25 11.57
C ASP A 39 -2.44 -5.73 11.34
N PRO A 40 -1.38 -5.11 10.77
CA PRO A 40 -1.36 -3.70 10.42
C PRO A 40 -2.47 -3.27 9.46
N LEU A 41 -2.98 -4.19 8.63
CA LEU A 41 -4.07 -3.90 7.68
C LEU A 41 -5.41 -3.75 8.40
N SER A 42 -5.65 -4.55 9.45
CA SER A 42 -6.90 -4.52 10.22
C SER A 42 -7.10 -3.28 11.11
N VAL A 43 -6.06 -2.46 11.30
CA VAL A 43 -6.15 -1.27 12.16
C VAL A 43 -7.11 -0.23 11.58
N ALA A 44 -7.07 -0.05 10.26
CA ALA A 44 -7.93 0.88 9.54
C ALA A 44 -9.34 0.32 9.27
N ASP A 45 -9.49 -0.99 9.18
CA ASP A 45 -10.74 -1.65 8.77
C ASP A 45 -11.75 -1.86 9.91
N LYS A 46 -11.56 -1.23 11.07
CA LYS A 46 -12.50 -1.43 12.19
C LYS A 46 -13.83 -0.72 11.92
N PRO A 47 -14.98 -1.43 12.01
CA PRO A 47 -16.30 -0.82 11.79
C PRO A 47 -16.63 0.34 12.75
N VAL A 48 -16.00 0.38 13.93
CA VAL A 48 -16.22 1.44 14.92
C VAL A 48 -15.76 2.82 14.42
N TRP A 49 -14.75 2.89 13.56
CA TRP A 49 -14.27 4.15 12.97
C TRP A 49 -15.28 4.77 12.00
N ALA A 50 -16.05 3.93 11.30
CA ALA A 50 -17.04 4.38 10.32
C ALA A 50 -18.36 4.89 10.95
N ARG A 51 -18.50 4.87 12.28
CA ARG A 51 -19.74 5.30 12.97
C ARG A 51 -19.96 6.81 12.96
N SER A 52 -18.94 7.59 12.63
CA SER A 52 -18.97 9.05 12.64
C SER A 52 -18.10 9.59 11.51
N SER A 53 -18.46 10.76 10.98
CA SER A 53 -17.62 11.49 10.02
C SER A 53 -16.43 12.19 10.67
N ARG A 54 -16.45 12.35 12.00
CA ARG A 54 -15.33 12.89 12.79
C ARG A 54 -14.63 11.76 13.56
N PRO A 55 -13.29 11.72 13.54
CA PRO A 55 -12.54 10.68 14.23
C PRO A 55 -12.69 10.82 15.74
N SER A 56 -12.82 9.68 16.43
CA SER A 56 -12.89 9.66 17.90
C SER A 56 -11.50 9.87 18.52
N PRO A 57 -11.39 10.29 19.80
CA PRO A 57 -10.11 10.34 20.50
C PRO A 57 -9.36 9.01 20.53
N GLU A 58 -10.07 7.89 20.59
CA GLU A 58 -9.49 6.55 20.52
C GLU A 58 -8.90 6.24 19.13
N GLU A 59 -9.61 6.63 18.07
CA GLU A 59 -9.15 6.48 16.69
C GLU A 59 -7.86 7.25 16.47
N ILE A 60 -7.83 8.52 16.89
CA ILE A 60 -6.66 9.39 16.79
C ILE A 60 -5.48 8.77 17.55
N ARG A 61 -5.70 8.35 18.80
CA ARG A 61 -4.67 7.67 19.61
C ARG A 61 -4.13 6.43 18.91
N THR A 62 -5.01 5.61 18.32
CA THR A 62 -4.64 4.38 17.62
C THR A 62 -3.82 4.69 16.37
N ALA A 63 -4.26 5.65 15.55
CA ALA A 63 -3.56 6.05 14.33
C ALA A 63 -2.17 6.64 14.63
N VAL A 64 -2.07 7.49 15.65
CA VAL A 64 -0.78 8.07 16.09
C VAL A 64 0.18 6.99 16.56
N ALA A 65 -0.29 6.04 17.38
CA ALA A 65 0.53 4.93 17.84
C ALA A 65 0.96 4.00 16.70
N ASP A 66 0.06 3.73 15.74
CA ASP A 66 0.36 2.92 14.57
C ASP A 66 1.48 3.53 13.71
N VAL A 67 1.37 4.82 13.36
CA VAL A 67 2.41 5.52 12.57
C VAL A 67 3.74 5.55 13.32
N ARG A 68 3.73 5.86 14.63
CA ARG A 68 4.95 5.86 15.46
C ARG A 68 5.60 4.48 15.49
N CYS A 69 4.82 3.42 15.73
CA CYS A 69 5.34 2.06 15.80
C CYS A 69 5.82 1.55 14.44
N LYS A 70 5.15 1.93 13.33
CA LYS A 70 5.63 1.66 11.96
C LYS A 70 6.99 2.31 11.71
N GLY A 71 7.18 3.55 12.19
CA GLY A 71 8.47 4.25 12.13
C GLY A 71 9.57 3.55 12.95
N ARG A 72 9.32 3.30 14.25
CA ARG A 72 10.28 2.65 15.17
C ARG A 72 10.75 1.28 14.70
N THR A 73 9.89 0.54 14.01
CA THR A 73 10.17 -0.82 13.55
C THR A 73 10.52 -0.90 12.07
N ARG A 74 10.49 0.24 11.37
CA ARG A 74 10.70 0.35 9.92
C ARG A 74 9.79 -0.57 9.11
N LEU A 75 8.61 -0.90 9.64
CA LEU A 75 7.72 -1.91 9.06
C LEU A 75 7.35 -1.58 7.61
N ALA A 76 7.00 -0.32 7.33
CA ALA A 76 6.62 0.11 5.98
C ALA A 76 7.77 -0.06 4.97
N GLU A 77 9.00 0.24 5.37
CA GLU A 77 10.19 0.10 4.53
C GLU A 77 10.52 -1.37 4.25
N ILE A 78 10.51 -2.20 5.29
CA ILE A 78 10.74 -3.65 5.19
C ILE A 78 9.73 -4.27 4.22
N TRP A 79 8.45 -3.94 4.38
CA TRP A 79 7.38 -4.48 3.55
C TRP A 79 7.46 -3.98 2.11
N ARG A 80 7.62 -2.67 1.90
CA ARG A 80 7.83 -2.09 0.56
C ARG A 80 8.99 -2.78 -0.16
N THR A 81 10.11 -3.01 0.52
CA THR A 81 11.29 -3.64 -0.07
C THR A 81 11.02 -5.09 -0.48
N ALA A 82 10.36 -5.87 0.38
CA ALA A 82 9.98 -7.24 0.08
C ALA A 82 9.00 -7.33 -1.10
N GLU A 83 7.98 -6.46 -1.13
CA GLU A 83 7.00 -6.42 -2.21
C GLU A 83 7.62 -5.96 -3.53
N ALA A 84 8.45 -4.91 -3.52
CA ALA A 84 9.12 -4.41 -4.72
C ALA A 84 10.01 -5.48 -5.38
N ARG A 85 10.68 -6.32 -4.58
CA ARG A 85 11.44 -7.48 -5.08
C ARG A 85 10.53 -8.44 -5.86
N LEU A 86 9.37 -8.79 -5.29
CA LEU A 86 8.39 -9.71 -5.90
C LEU A 86 7.76 -9.11 -7.16
N GLN A 87 7.38 -7.83 -7.12
CA GLN A 87 6.84 -7.11 -8.27
C GLN A 87 7.87 -7.04 -9.41
N THR A 88 9.15 -6.78 -9.10
CA THR A 88 10.23 -6.74 -10.09
C THR A 88 10.41 -8.11 -10.77
N GLU A 89 10.39 -9.19 -10.00
CA GLU A 89 10.40 -10.56 -10.54
C GLU A 89 9.20 -10.80 -11.47
N THR A 90 7.99 -10.48 -11.03
CA THR A 90 6.77 -10.63 -11.84
C THR A 90 6.81 -9.83 -13.13
N ILE A 91 7.34 -8.59 -13.10
CA ILE A 91 7.52 -7.75 -14.29
C ILE A 91 8.49 -8.39 -15.27
N ARG A 92 9.61 -8.95 -14.79
CA ARG A 92 10.58 -9.66 -15.63
C ARG A 92 9.94 -10.89 -16.29
N THR A 93 9.21 -11.69 -15.52
CA THR A 93 8.51 -12.90 -16.03
C THR A 93 7.44 -12.55 -17.07
N HIS A 94 6.74 -11.41 -16.93
CA HIS A 94 5.67 -11.00 -17.84
C HIS A 94 6.05 -9.79 -18.71
N ALA A 95 7.35 -9.66 -19.04
CA ALA A 95 7.89 -8.42 -19.62
C ALA A 95 7.19 -7.98 -20.91
N ARG A 96 6.79 -8.93 -21.78
CA ARG A 96 6.04 -8.61 -23.01
C ARG A 96 4.68 -7.96 -22.69
N SER A 97 3.92 -8.54 -21.78
CA SER A 97 2.61 -8.01 -21.37
C SER A 97 2.73 -6.63 -20.72
N PHE A 98 3.74 -6.44 -19.85
CA PHE A 98 3.99 -5.14 -19.23
C PHE A 98 4.47 -4.07 -20.21
N ARG A 99 5.28 -4.43 -21.22
CA ARG A 99 5.65 -3.52 -22.31
C ARG A 99 4.43 -3.08 -23.12
N ALA A 100 3.55 -4.01 -23.47
CA ALA A 100 2.31 -3.69 -24.16
C ALA A 100 1.40 -2.77 -23.33
N LEU A 101 1.25 -3.05 -22.03
CA LEU A 101 0.48 -2.21 -21.11
C LEU A 101 1.07 -0.79 -21.00
N LYS A 102 2.40 -0.66 -20.93
CA LYS A 102 3.10 0.64 -20.90
C LYS A 102 2.83 1.42 -22.19
N ALA A 103 2.95 0.79 -23.35
CA ALA A 103 2.71 1.42 -24.64
C ALA A 103 1.26 1.91 -24.77
N ALA A 104 0.30 1.08 -24.34
CA ALA A 104 -1.11 1.47 -24.26
C ALA A 104 -1.28 2.69 -23.35
N LYS A 105 -0.83 2.63 -22.09
CA LYS A 105 -0.92 3.78 -21.16
C LYS A 105 -0.36 5.08 -21.77
N GLN A 106 0.81 5.01 -22.41
CA GLN A 106 1.43 6.17 -23.04
C GLN A 106 0.62 6.72 -24.22
N HIS A 107 -0.02 5.86 -25.00
CA HIS A 107 -0.91 6.30 -26.08
C HIS A 107 -2.11 7.07 -25.54
N TRP A 108 -2.73 6.57 -24.46
CA TRP A 108 -3.89 7.21 -23.83
C TRP A 108 -3.53 8.56 -23.21
N LEU A 109 -2.40 8.66 -22.51
CA LEU A 109 -1.92 9.92 -21.95
C LEU A 109 -1.71 10.99 -23.03
N ARG A 110 -1.01 10.64 -24.13
CA ARG A 110 -0.84 11.57 -25.25
C ARG A 110 -2.15 12.03 -25.88
N ALA A 111 -3.17 11.16 -25.91
CA ALA A 111 -4.48 11.54 -26.41
C ALA A 111 -5.19 12.51 -25.46
N ALA A 112 -5.13 12.25 -24.14
CA ALA A 112 -5.67 13.15 -23.12
C ALA A 112 -5.01 14.53 -23.16
N ASP A 113 -3.67 14.58 -23.24
CA ASP A 113 -2.92 15.84 -23.31
C ASP A 113 -3.35 16.70 -24.50
N ARG A 114 -3.60 16.09 -25.67
CA ARG A 114 -4.11 16.81 -26.85
C ARG A 114 -5.49 17.41 -26.64
N VAL A 115 -6.39 16.70 -25.94
CA VAL A 115 -7.74 17.21 -25.67
C VAL A 115 -7.69 18.37 -24.68
N LEU A 116 -6.88 18.24 -23.62
CA LEU A 116 -6.70 19.29 -22.62
C LEU A 116 -6.07 20.55 -23.25
N ALA A 117 -5.01 20.39 -24.05
CA ALA A 117 -4.37 21.51 -24.72
C ALA A 117 -5.31 22.25 -25.69
N ARG A 118 -6.19 21.54 -26.41
CA ARG A 118 -7.21 22.17 -27.26
C ARG A 118 -8.22 22.96 -26.44
N ARG A 119 -8.74 22.37 -25.36
CA ARG A 119 -9.70 23.03 -24.47
C ARG A 119 -9.13 24.31 -23.85
N ASP A 120 -7.85 24.29 -23.51
CA ASP A 120 -7.17 25.46 -22.93
C ASP A 120 -6.87 26.54 -23.98
N ALA A 121 -6.78 26.18 -25.26
CA ALA A 121 -6.63 27.13 -26.38
C ALA A 121 -7.97 27.75 -26.83
N ASP A 122 -9.09 27.05 -26.61
CA ASP A 122 -10.45 27.50 -26.94
C ASP A 122 -11.09 28.36 -25.83
N ARG A 123 -10.38 28.59 -24.71
CA ARG A 123 -10.83 29.37 -23.54
C ARG A 123 -10.12 30.73 -23.50
#